data_AF-A0A840I8L1-F1
#
_entry.id   AF-A0A840I8L1-F1
#
_cell.length_a   1.000
_cell.length_b   1.000
_cell.length_c   1.000
_cell.angle_alpha   90.00
_cell.angle_beta   90.00
_cell.angle_gamma   90.00
#
_symmetry.space_group_name_H-M   'P 1'
#
loop_
_entity.id
_entity.type
_entity.pdbx_description
1 polymer ?
#
loop_
_entity_poly.entity_id
_entity_poly.type
_entity_poly.pdbx_seq_one_letter_code
_entity_poly.pdbx_strand_id
1 'polypeptide(L)'
;MRLRTTVIAALAALLLAGAAAVAGCGTSEPTATGASAPPATAAAPPPRYEEQAVDKLQRNPTAVDPDAGVRTNFDPNAHADTTDPARLPQPRTDAEIRAELRKSGIPSGQQAALTPDGLAVAPLGAPDVVRAVIHAGNQIARLPYRYGGGHQTWIDTAYDCSASISFAFAAAGLLDRPMVSGDLARWGDPGPGRWITIYAHGEHAYMYVAGLRFDTSGLRQTGSRWQTAPRSGAGFTVRHPPGL
;
A
#
# COMPACT_ATOMS: atom_id res chain seq x y z
N MET A 1 49.16 41.48 -40.96
CA MET A 1 50.61 41.47 -41.27
C MET A 1 51.09 40.04 -41.01
N ARG A 2 51.20 39.18 -42.05
CA ARG A 2 52.45 38.69 -42.68
C ARG A 2 53.44 38.10 -41.65
N LEU A 3 54.06 36.92 -41.73
CA LEU A 3 54.27 35.87 -42.76
C LEU A 3 54.96 34.68 -42.01
N ARG A 4 54.54 33.41 -42.18
CA ARG A 4 55.28 32.23 -42.78
C ARG A 4 56.75 32.05 -42.34
N THR A 5 57.26 30.84 -41.99
CA THR A 5 57.89 29.80 -42.87
C THR A 5 58.33 28.57 -42.00
N THR A 6 57.80 27.34 -42.11
CA THR A 6 58.32 26.06 -42.73
C THR A 6 59.80 25.67 -42.46
N VAL A 7 60.17 24.41 -42.13
CA VAL A 7 60.59 23.26 -43.01
C VAL A 7 60.92 22.02 -42.10
N ILE A 8 60.27 20.82 -42.20
CA ILE A 8 60.63 19.53 -42.91
C ILE A 8 61.88 18.81 -42.33
N ALA A 9 62.05 17.49 -42.12
CA ALA A 9 61.27 16.23 -42.18
C ALA A 9 62.12 15.07 -41.59
N ALA A 10 61.50 13.92 -41.29
CA ALA A 10 62.04 12.60 -41.65
C ALA A 10 60.93 11.53 -41.67
N LEU A 11 60.75 10.92 -42.85
CA LEU A 11 59.90 9.77 -43.14
C LEU A 11 60.60 8.45 -42.78
N ALA A 12 59.82 7.42 -42.44
CA ALA A 12 59.95 6.08 -43.04
C ALA A 12 58.61 5.33 -42.98
N ALA A 13 58.09 4.99 -44.17
CA ALA A 13 56.97 4.11 -44.45
C ALA A 13 57.38 2.62 -44.31
N LEU A 14 56.49 1.62 -44.20
CA LEU A 14 55.79 0.96 -45.32
C LEU A 14 54.80 -0.10 -44.73
N LEU A 15 53.49 -0.04 -45.02
CA LEU A 15 52.66 -0.91 -45.91
C LEU A 15 52.54 -2.40 -45.49
N LEU A 16 51.45 -3.18 -45.65
CA LEU A 16 50.24 -3.24 -46.49
C LEU A 16 49.20 -4.10 -45.71
N ALA A 17 47.91 -3.73 -45.62
CA ALA A 17 46.79 -3.98 -46.55
C ALA A 17 46.04 -5.32 -46.36
N GLY A 18 44.71 -5.25 -46.37
CA GLY A 18 43.83 -6.41 -46.49
C GLY A 18 42.39 -6.18 -46.01
N ALA A 19 41.60 -5.43 -46.76
CA ALA A 19 40.15 -5.39 -46.63
C ALA A 19 39.51 -6.28 -47.71
N ALA A 20 38.52 -7.10 -47.34
CA ALA A 20 37.44 -7.50 -48.23
C ALA A 20 36.28 -8.11 -47.42
N ALA A 21 35.12 -7.46 -47.47
CA ALA A 21 33.83 -8.03 -47.10
C ALA A 21 33.20 -8.71 -48.33
N VAL A 22 32.53 -9.85 -48.15
CA VAL A 22 31.52 -10.35 -49.09
C VAL A 22 30.43 -11.15 -48.39
N ALA A 23 29.19 -10.82 -48.80
CA ALA A 23 27.88 -11.49 -48.76
C ALA A 23 27.73 -12.89 -48.13
N GLY A 24 26.63 -13.06 -47.40
CA GLY A 24 26.26 -14.31 -46.72
C GLY A 24 25.41 -15.31 -47.51
N CYS A 25 24.94 -16.34 -46.81
CA CYS A 25 23.75 -17.16 -47.01
C CYS A 25 23.56 -18.03 -45.75
N GLY A 26 22.31 -18.24 -45.33
CA GLY A 26 22.00 -19.05 -44.15
C GLY A 26 22.10 -20.55 -44.38
N THR A 27 22.19 -21.30 -43.28
CA THR A 27 21.67 -22.67 -43.14
C THR A 27 21.41 -22.98 -41.67
N SER A 28 20.32 -23.71 -41.48
CA SER A 28 19.64 -24.10 -40.25
C SER A 28 20.29 -25.29 -39.51
N GLU A 29 20.12 -25.31 -38.18
CA GLU A 29 19.86 -26.46 -37.28
C GLU A 29 20.92 -27.59 -37.09
N PRO A 30 20.97 -28.23 -35.90
CA PRO A 30 19.97 -29.24 -35.55
C PRO A 30 19.25 -29.00 -34.21
N THR A 31 17.94 -29.22 -34.27
CA THR A 31 17.09 -29.70 -33.18
C THR A 31 17.79 -30.72 -32.26
N ALA A 32 17.75 -30.49 -30.95
CA ALA A 32 17.89 -31.51 -29.93
C ALA A 32 16.78 -31.31 -28.89
N THR A 33 15.67 -32.01 -29.15
CA THR A 33 14.84 -32.78 -28.20
C THR A 33 14.67 -32.25 -26.78
N GLY A 34 13.41 -31.99 -26.44
CA GLY A 34 12.97 -31.55 -25.13
C GLY A 34 13.45 -32.41 -23.96
N ALA A 35 13.95 -31.72 -22.94
CA ALA A 35 13.88 -32.19 -21.58
C ALA A 35 12.64 -31.54 -20.95
N SER A 36 11.62 -32.36 -20.65
CA SER A 36 10.52 -31.96 -19.78
C SER A 36 11.07 -31.31 -18.51
N ALA A 37 10.49 -30.17 -18.12
CA ALA A 37 10.67 -29.63 -16.79
C ALA A 37 10.38 -30.75 -15.76
N PRO A 38 11.19 -30.89 -14.70
CA PRO A 38 10.88 -31.83 -13.63
C PRO A 38 9.48 -31.51 -13.09
N PRO A 39 8.64 -32.53 -12.81
CA PRO A 39 7.34 -32.28 -12.23
C PRO A 39 7.55 -31.50 -10.93
N ALA A 40 6.84 -30.38 -10.79
CA ALA A 40 6.81 -29.62 -9.57
C ALA A 40 6.37 -30.57 -8.45
N THR A 41 7.31 -31.02 -7.62
CA THR A 41 6.98 -31.66 -6.36
C THR A 41 6.17 -30.63 -5.60
N ALA A 42 4.89 -30.92 -5.37
CA ALA A 42 4.02 -30.08 -4.58
C ALA A 42 4.71 -29.78 -3.26
N ALA A 43 5.25 -28.56 -3.14
CA ALA A 43 5.78 -28.09 -1.88
C ALA A 43 4.64 -28.16 -0.87
N ALA A 44 4.91 -28.75 0.29
CA ALA A 44 3.99 -28.77 1.40
C ALA A 44 3.42 -27.34 1.60
N PRO A 45 2.12 -27.20 1.89
CA PRO A 45 1.53 -25.89 2.13
C PRO A 45 2.40 -25.16 3.16
N PRO A 46 2.76 -23.88 2.93
CA PRO A 46 3.52 -23.13 3.90
C PRO A 46 2.80 -23.22 5.25
N PRO A 47 3.52 -23.29 6.38
CA PRO A 47 2.86 -23.25 7.68
C PRO A 47 1.94 -22.02 7.67
N ARG A 48 0.66 -22.23 7.98
CA ARG A 48 -0.29 -21.13 8.22
C ARG A 48 0.30 -20.35 9.40
N TYR A 49 1.06 -19.31 9.11
CA TYR A 49 1.64 -18.47 10.13
C TYR A 49 0.48 -17.75 10.81
N GLU A 50 0.42 -17.91 12.12
CA GLU A 50 -0.70 -17.57 12.99
C GLU A 50 -1.35 -16.21 12.66
N GLU A 51 -2.59 -16.25 12.18
CA GLU A 51 -3.76 -15.65 12.82
C GLU A 51 -3.56 -14.47 13.81
N GLN A 52 -2.78 -13.43 13.53
CA GLN A 52 -2.58 -12.29 14.46
C GLN A 52 -2.30 -11.01 13.65
N ALA A 53 -3.07 -9.91 13.73
CA ALA A 53 -3.74 -9.31 14.88
C ALA A 53 -5.24 -8.99 14.68
N VAL A 54 -5.87 -9.48 13.61
CA VAL A 54 -7.31 -9.26 13.35
C VAL A 54 -8.22 -10.35 13.91
N ASP A 55 -7.69 -11.54 14.18
CA ASP A 55 -8.47 -12.65 14.73
C ASP A 55 -8.42 -12.73 16.27
N LYS A 56 -7.40 -12.11 16.88
CA LYS A 56 -7.36 -11.86 18.33
C LYS A 56 -8.35 -10.78 18.79
N LEU A 57 -8.91 -10.02 17.86
CA LEU A 57 -10.16 -9.31 18.14
C LEU A 57 -11.25 -10.38 18.10
N GLN A 58 -11.68 -10.85 19.27
CA GLN A 58 -12.94 -11.57 19.37
C GLN A 58 -14.02 -10.69 18.74
N ARG A 59 -14.34 -10.94 17.47
CA ARG A 59 -15.60 -10.50 16.89
C ARG A 59 -16.66 -11.32 17.61
N ASN A 60 -17.14 -10.75 18.71
CA ASN A 60 -18.39 -11.14 19.34
C ASN A 60 -19.57 -10.24 18.87
N PRO A 61 -19.76 -9.87 17.58
CA PRO A 61 -21.11 -9.57 17.15
C PRO A 61 -21.81 -10.91 16.99
N THR A 62 -22.52 -11.34 18.03
CA THR A 62 -23.62 -12.28 17.83
C THR A 62 -24.59 -11.57 16.87
N ALA A 63 -24.63 -12.01 15.62
CA ALA A 63 -25.72 -11.65 14.73
C ALA A 63 -27.00 -12.19 15.39
N VAL A 64 -27.81 -11.29 15.93
CA VAL A 64 -29.18 -11.63 16.28
C VAL A 64 -29.90 -11.90 14.96
N ASP A 65 -30.40 -13.12 14.81
CA ASP A 65 -31.35 -13.44 13.75
C ASP A 65 -32.52 -12.44 13.87
N PRO A 66 -32.85 -11.68 12.82
CA PRO A 66 -33.95 -10.71 12.87
C PRO A 66 -35.29 -11.37 13.23
N ASP A 67 -35.41 -12.68 13.03
CA ASP A 67 -36.61 -13.48 13.32
C ASP A 67 -36.50 -14.30 14.62
N ALA A 68 -35.39 -14.23 15.38
CA ALA A 68 -35.24 -14.95 16.66
C ALA A 68 -36.23 -14.52 17.77
N GLY A 69 -37.06 -13.50 17.50
CA GLY A 69 -38.18 -13.11 18.37
C GLY A 69 -39.58 -13.48 17.86
N VAL A 70 -39.72 -14.02 16.64
CA VAL A 70 -41.04 -14.27 16.06
C VAL A 70 -41.56 -15.62 16.56
N ARG A 71 -42.49 -15.57 17.52
CA ARG A 71 -43.26 -16.75 17.94
C ARG A 71 -43.96 -17.33 16.70
N THR A 72 -43.96 -18.65 16.55
CA THR A 72 -44.61 -19.38 15.45
C THR A 72 -46.14 -19.22 15.39
N ASN A 73 -46.72 -18.49 16.36
CA ASN A 73 -48.11 -18.04 16.39
C ASN A 73 -48.18 -16.50 16.35
N PHE A 74 -47.61 -15.88 15.31
CA PHE A 74 -47.80 -14.46 15.03
C PHE A 74 -49.20 -14.25 14.45
N ASP A 75 -50.14 -13.81 15.29
CA ASP A 75 -51.40 -13.23 14.83
C ASP A 75 -51.14 -11.74 14.56
N PRO A 76 -51.17 -11.29 13.28
CA PRO A 76 -50.89 -9.91 12.92
C PRO A 76 -51.90 -8.91 13.50
N ASN A 77 -53.04 -9.38 14.04
CA ASN A 77 -54.08 -8.54 14.63
C ASN A 77 -54.15 -8.64 16.17
N ALA A 78 -53.36 -9.50 16.82
CA ALA A 78 -53.39 -9.67 18.28
C ALA A 78 -52.69 -8.55 19.07
N HIS A 79 -51.99 -7.64 18.39
CA HIS A 79 -51.18 -6.57 19.02
C HIS A 79 -51.62 -5.14 18.67
N ALA A 80 -52.80 -4.95 18.08
CA ALA A 80 -53.29 -3.61 17.74
C ALA A 80 -53.49 -2.68 18.97
N ASP A 81 -53.39 -3.19 20.21
CA ASP A 81 -53.70 -2.43 21.43
C ASP A 81 -52.51 -2.18 22.38
N THR A 82 -51.26 -2.53 22.03
CA THR A 82 -50.11 -2.23 22.92
C THR A 82 -48.80 -2.03 22.15
N THR A 83 -48.70 -0.95 21.37
CA THR A 83 -47.39 -0.39 21.04
C THR A 83 -47.28 0.98 21.68
N ASP A 84 -47.06 1.00 23.00
CA ASP A 84 -46.63 2.20 23.69
C ASP A 84 -45.14 2.45 23.33
N PRO A 85 -44.81 3.49 22.55
CA PRO A 85 -43.42 3.78 22.18
C PRO A 85 -42.54 4.09 23.40
N ALA A 86 -43.12 4.38 24.58
CA ALA A 86 -42.39 4.57 25.83
C ALA A 86 -41.90 3.25 26.46
N ARG A 87 -42.42 2.09 26.03
CA ARG A 87 -42.09 0.77 26.59
C ARG A 87 -40.91 0.09 25.89
N LEU A 88 -40.50 0.58 24.71
CA LEU A 88 -39.29 0.10 24.03
C LEU A 88 -38.04 0.67 24.70
N PRO A 89 -36.93 -0.09 24.77
CA PRO A 89 -35.64 0.46 25.14
C PRO A 89 -35.36 1.67 24.25
N GLN A 90 -35.24 2.86 24.85
CA GLN A 90 -35.01 4.06 24.09
C GLN A 90 -33.61 4.00 23.45
N PRO A 91 -33.47 4.37 22.16
CA PRO A 91 -32.15 4.46 21.55
C PRO A 91 -31.30 5.47 22.33
N ARG A 92 -30.02 5.15 22.53
CA ARG A 92 -29.06 6.07 23.15
C ARG A 92 -29.05 7.38 22.36
N THR A 93 -29.00 8.49 23.07
CA THR A 93 -28.96 9.82 22.45
C THR A 93 -27.62 10.05 21.74
N ASP A 94 -27.62 10.91 20.72
CA ASP A 94 -26.38 11.36 20.05
C ASP A 94 -25.36 11.98 21.01
N ALA A 95 -25.82 12.54 22.12
CA ALA A 95 -24.96 13.10 23.16
C ALA A 95 -24.22 11.99 23.93
N GLU A 96 -24.92 10.90 24.28
CA GLU A 96 -24.35 9.74 24.97
C GLU A 96 -23.39 8.98 24.06
N ILE A 97 -23.76 8.75 22.80
CA ILE A 97 -22.88 8.12 21.81
C ILE A 97 -21.59 8.94 21.64
N ARG A 98 -21.70 10.27 21.52
CA ARG A 98 -20.52 11.16 21.47
C ARG A 98 -19.71 11.16 22.78
N ALA A 99 -20.36 11.02 23.94
CA ALA A 99 -19.66 10.92 25.21
C ALA A 99 -18.87 9.61 25.32
N GLU A 100 -19.43 8.49 24.88
CA GLU A 100 -18.74 7.20 24.81
C GLU A 100 -17.59 7.21 23.80
N LEU A 101 -17.78 7.81 22.61
CA LEU A 101 -16.72 7.95 21.61
C LEU A 101 -15.57 8.84 22.10
N ARG A 102 -15.86 9.88 22.89
CA ARG A 102 -14.79 10.66 23.55
C ARG A 102 -14.05 9.82 24.59
N LYS A 103 -14.78 8.98 25.34
CA LYS A 103 -14.18 8.07 26.34
C LYS A 103 -13.35 6.95 25.69
N SER A 104 -13.66 6.52 24.47
CA SER A 104 -12.92 5.46 23.77
C SER A 104 -11.55 5.90 23.26
N GLY A 105 -11.27 7.21 23.22
CA GLY A 105 -9.99 7.75 22.73
C GLY A 105 -9.82 7.67 21.21
N ILE A 106 -10.87 7.31 20.47
CA ILE A 106 -10.83 7.28 19.00
C ILE A 106 -10.92 8.73 18.48
N PRO A 107 -10.04 9.14 17.53
CA PRO A 107 -10.10 10.48 16.97
C PRO A 107 -11.42 10.74 16.23
N SER A 108 -12.06 11.86 16.50
CA SER A 108 -13.35 12.24 15.89
C SER A 108 -13.22 13.23 14.71
N GLY A 109 -12.01 13.72 14.41
CA GLY A 109 -11.72 14.67 13.32
C GLY A 109 -11.26 14.01 12.02
N GLN A 110 -10.50 14.72 11.19
CA GLN A 110 -9.88 14.15 9.96
C GLN A 110 -8.50 13.54 10.22
N GLN A 111 -8.06 13.51 11.48
CA GLN A 111 -6.71 13.11 11.85
C GLN A 111 -6.70 11.74 12.54
N ALA A 112 -5.87 10.82 12.05
CA ALA A 112 -5.56 9.56 12.70
C ALA A 112 -4.68 9.77 13.93
N ALA A 113 -4.77 8.86 14.89
CA ALA A 113 -3.88 8.83 16.05
C ALA A 113 -2.83 7.74 15.91
N LEU A 114 -1.67 7.94 16.52
CA LEU A 114 -0.63 6.93 16.67
C LEU A 114 -0.71 6.34 18.08
N THR A 115 -0.83 5.03 18.19
CA THR A 115 -0.80 4.33 19.48
C THR A 115 0.62 4.29 20.05
N PRO A 116 0.80 4.06 21.37
CA PRO A 116 2.11 3.78 21.96
C PRO A 116 2.81 2.59 21.29
N ASP A 117 2.02 1.62 20.84
CA ASP A 117 2.48 0.49 20.04
C ASP A 117 2.67 0.85 18.56
N GLY A 118 2.89 2.11 18.18
CA GLY A 118 3.29 2.49 16.82
C GLY A 118 2.31 2.07 15.71
N LEU A 119 1.03 1.89 16.02
CA LEU A 119 -0.03 1.58 15.05
C LEU A 119 -0.94 2.80 14.86
N ALA A 120 -1.51 2.92 13.66
CA ALA A 120 -2.43 4.00 13.34
C ALA A 120 -3.88 3.63 13.69
N VAL A 121 -4.60 4.56 14.30
CA VAL A 121 -6.04 4.46 14.55
C VAL A 121 -6.74 5.46 13.63
N ALA A 122 -7.57 4.93 12.73
CA ALA A 122 -8.34 5.75 11.82
C ALA A 122 -9.36 6.61 12.59
N PRO A 123 -9.58 7.87 12.18
CA PRO A 123 -10.63 8.66 12.79
C PRO A 123 -12.01 8.15 12.39
N LEU A 124 -13.01 8.42 13.23
CA LEU A 124 -14.40 8.00 13.01
C LEU A 124 -15.00 8.54 11.71
N GLY A 125 -14.61 9.75 11.30
CA GLY A 125 -15.08 10.39 10.07
C GLY A 125 -14.34 9.97 8.80
N ALA A 126 -13.37 9.06 8.89
CA ALA A 126 -12.61 8.61 7.71
C ALA A 126 -13.49 7.79 6.75
N PRO A 127 -13.44 8.07 5.43
CA PRO A 127 -14.01 7.20 4.41
C PRO A 127 -13.49 5.76 4.56
N ASP A 128 -14.31 4.79 4.16
CA ASP A 128 -14.02 3.35 4.25
C ASP A 128 -12.67 3.00 3.63
N VAL A 129 -12.37 3.58 2.48
CA VAL A 129 -11.09 3.42 1.78
C VAL A 129 -9.90 3.87 2.65
N VAL A 130 -10.02 5.01 3.34
CA VAL A 130 -8.97 5.54 4.22
C VAL A 130 -8.78 4.63 5.44
N ARG A 131 -9.89 4.12 6.01
CA ARG A 131 -9.85 3.13 7.10
C ARG A 131 -9.15 1.85 6.66
N ALA A 132 -9.43 1.37 5.44
CA ALA A 132 -8.77 0.21 4.84
C ALA A 132 -7.26 0.43 4.62
N VAL A 133 -6.86 1.59 4.12
CA VAL A 133 -5.43 1.95 3.97
C VAL A 133 -4.71 1.94 5.32
N ILE A 134 -5.31 2.53 6.37
CA ILE A 134 -4.74 2.52 7.72
C ILE A 134 -4.60 1.09 8.25
N HIS A 135 -5.67 0.29 8.11
CA HIS A 135 -5.69 -1.10 8.54
C HIS A 135 -4.61 -1.93 7.84
N ALA A 136 -4.46 -1.79 6.53
CA ALA A 136 -3.42 -2.48 5.76
C ALA A 136 -2.01 -1.99 6.13
N GLY A 137 -1.82 -0.68 6.28
CA GLY A 137 -0.55 -0.11 6.75
C GLY A 137 -0.14 -0.65 8.13
N ASN A 138 -1.09 -0.88 9.03
CA ASN A 138 -0.82 -1.51 10.33
C ASN A 138 -0.30 -2.95 10.21
N GLN A 139 -0.76 -3.73 9.25
CA GLN A 139 -0.30 -5.12 9.06
C GLN A 139 1.20 -5.20 8.75
N ILE A 140 1.70 -4.24 7.98
CA ILE A 140 3.12 -4.18 7.61
C ILE A 140 3.91 -3.15 8.42
N ALA A 141 3.32 -2.48 9.40
CA ALA A 141 3.91 -1.32 10.07
C ALA A 141 5.32 -1.59 10.61
N ARG A 142 5.57 -2.82 11.08
CA ARG A 142 6.84 -3.25 11.71
C ARG A 142 7.70 -4.17 10.87
N LEU A 143 7.25 -4.59 9.69
CA LEU A 143 8.00 -5.53 8.87
C LEU A 143 9.32 -4.88 8.39
N PRO A 144 10.40 -5.63 8.19
CA PRO A 144 11.66 -5.07 7.71
C PRO A 144 11.54 -4.28 6.41
N TYR A 145 12.49 -3.38 6.20
CA TYR A 145 12.75 -2.78 4.89
C TYR A 145 13.68 -3.69 4.09
N ARG A 146 13.35 -3.94 2.82
CA ARG A 146 14.23 -4.58 1.84
C ARG A 146 14.01 -3.91 0.50
N TYR A 147 15.07 -3.46 -0.16
CA TYR A 147 14.98 -2.87 -1.49
C TYR A 147 14.35 -3.87 -2.47
N GLY A 148 13.28 -3.48 -3.17
CA GLY A 148 12.50 -4.35 -4.06
C GLY A 148 11.57 -5.34 -3.34
N GLY A 149 11.54 -5.38 -1.99
CA GLY A 149 10.62 -6.22 -1.23
C GLY A 149 9.17 -5.79 -1.46
N GLY A 150 8.25 -6.75 -1.64
CA GLY A 150 6.83 -6.51 -1.89
C GLY A 150 6.44 -6.18 -3.33
N HIS A 151 7.38 -6.22 -4.30
CA HIS A 151 7.07 -5.97 -5.72
C HIS A 151 6.72 -7.23 -6.52
N GLN A 152 7.15 -8.42 -6.08
CA GLN A 152 6.87 -9.68 -6.79
C GLN A 152 5.56 -10.34 -6.34
N THR A 153 5.14 -10.06 -5.10
CA THR A 153 3.94 -10.59 -4.47
C THR A 153 3.41 -9.56 -3.48
N TRP A 154 2.09 -9.53 -3.31
CA TRP A 154 1.46 -8.68 -2.29
C TRP A 154 1.84 -9.08 -0.88
N ILE A 155 2.03 -10.37 -0.63
CA ILE A 155 2.36 -10.89 0.69
C ILE A 155 3.85 -11.22 0.71
N ASP A 156 4.61 -10.38 1.39
CA ASP A 156 6.05 -10.51 1.57
C ASP A 156 6.44 -10.32 3.05
N THR A 157 7.64 -10.75 3.38
CA THR A 157 8.30 -10.62 4.69
C THR A 157 8.96 -9.26 4.90
N ALA A 158 9.18 -8.48 3.83
CA ALA A 158 9.75 -7.15 3.88
C ALA A 158 9.26 -6.31 2.70
N TYR A 159 9.15 -4.99 2.91
CA TYR A 159 8.61 -4.06 1.92
C TYR A 159 9.51 -2.84 1.77
N ASP A 160 9.78 -2.44 0.53
CA ASP A 160 10.42 -1.15 0.26
C ASP A 160 9.45 0.03 0.43
N CYS A 161 9.92 1.24 0.14
CA CYS A 161 9.15 2.48 0.31
C CYS A 161 7.87 2.48 -0.54
N SER A 162 8.01 2.19 -1.83
CA SER A 162 6.92 2.19 -2.81
C SER A 162 5.99 0.97 -2.68
N ALA A 163 6.54 -0.19 -2.35
CA ALA A 163 5.77 -1.41 -2.07
C ALA A 163 4.95 -1.28 -0.79
N SER A 164 5.43 -0.53 0.22
CA SER A 164 4.67 -0.27 1.44
C SER A 164 3.38 0.52 1.12
N ILE A 165 3.46 1.55 0.29
CA ILE A 165 2.28 2.31 -0.19
C ILE A 165 1.40 1.42 -1.05
N SER A 166 2.01 0.68 -1.99
CA SER A 166 1.28 -0.18 -2.93
C SER A 166 0.47 -1.26 -2.20
N PHE A 167 1.03 -1.89 -1.17
CA PHE A 167 0.34 -2.86 -0.34
C PHE A 167 -0.90 -2.25 0.33
N ALA A 168 -0.74 -1.08 0.95
CA ALA A 168 -1.84 -0.41 1.63
C ALA A 168 -2.96 0.00 0.67
N PHE A 169 -2.60 0.44 -0.54
CA PHE A 169 -3.56 0.81 -1.58
C PHE A 169 -4.24 -0.39 -2.22
N ALA A 170 -3.52 -1.48 -2.48
CA ALA A 170 -4.11 -2.70 -3.04
C ALA A 170 -5.13 -3.33 -2.09
N ALA A 171 -4.80 -3.41 -0.80
CA ALA A 171 -5.73 -3.87 0.23
C ALA A 171 -6.97 -2.96 0.39
N ALA A 172 -6.88 -1.70 -0.04
CA ALA A 172 -8.00 -0.75 -0.07
C ALA A 172 -8.70 -0.67 -1.44
N GLY A 173 -8.33 -1.51 -2.42
CA GLY A 173 -8.91 -1.54 -3.76
C GLY A 173 -8.51 -0.38 -4.67
N LEU A 174 -7.45 0.35 -4.33
CA LEU A 174 -6.96 1.50 -5.11
C LEU A 174 -5.95 1.13 -6.19
N LEU A 175 -5.28 -0.02 -6.05
CA LEU A 175 -4.28 -0.53 -6.99
C LEU A 175 -4.48 -2.02 -7.26
N ASP A 176 -4.18 -2.43 -8.48
CA ASP A 176 -4.25 -3.82 -8.97
C ASP A 176 -2.88 -4.47 -9.16
N ARG A 177 -1.79 -3.67 -9.09
CA ARG A 177 -0.40 -4.13 -9.15
C ARG A 177 0.53 -3.26 -8.29
N PRO A 178 1.67 -3.80 -7.80
CA PRO A 178 2.67 -2.98 -7.15
C PRO A 178 3.21 -1.89 -8.08
N MET A 179 3.46 -0.71 -7.51
CA MET A 179 4.04 0.42 -8.22
C MET A 179 5.38 0.80 -7.60
N VAL A 180 6.36 1.07 -8.46
CA VAL A 180 7.62 1.71 -8.05
C VAL A 180 7.39 3.18 -7.71
N SER A 181 8.30 3.80 -6.96
CA SER A 181 8.19 5.20 -6.52
C SER A 181 8.02 6.18 -7.70
N GLY A 182 8.71 5.93 -8.81
CA GLY A 182 8.56 6.73 -10.03
C GLY A 182 7.15 6.67 -10.61
N ASP A 183 6.48 5.52 -10.56
CA ASP A 183 5.09 5.38 -11.01
C ASP A 183 4.14 6.10 -10.06
N LEU A 184 4.33 5.98 -8.76
CA LEU A 184 3.57 6.72 -7.74
C LEU A 184 3.70 8.24 -7.92
N ALA A 185 4.84 8.75 -8.39
CA ALA A 185 5.03 10.16 -8.69
C ALA A 185 4.17 10.66 -9.88
N ARG A 186 3.59 9.75 -10.67
CA ARG A 186 2.75 10.03 -11.84
C ARG A 186 1.31 9.55 -11.67
N TRP A 187 1.01 8.81 -10.60
CA TRP A 187 -0.29 8.19 -10.37
C TRP A 187 -1.24 9.12 -9.62
N GLY A 188 -2.54 9.01 -9.93
CA GLY A 188 -3.59 9.82 -9.32
C GLY A 188 -3.54 11.29 -9.72
N ASP A 189 -4.22 12.13 -8.93
CA ASP A 189 -4.36 13.55 -9.22
C ASP A 189 -3.18 14.35 -8.65
N PRO A 190 -2.77 15.46 -9.32
CA PRO A 190 -1.70 16.32 -8.83
C PRO A 190 -2.08 17.07 -7.55
N GLY A 191 -1.09 17.24 -6.67
CA GLY A 191 -1.23 18.05 -5.45
C GLY A 191 -1.72 17.25 -4.23
N PRO A 192 -1.89 17.94 -3.09
CA PRO A 192 -2.33 17.31 -1.84
C PRO A 192 -3.79 16.85 -1.92
N GLY A 193 -4.05 15.66 -1.38
CA GLY A 193 -5.41 15.15 -1.17
C GLY A 193 -5.94 15.52 0.22
N ARG A 194 -7.24 15.35 0.44
CA ARG A 194 -7.88 15.72 1.73
C ARG A 194 -7.56 14.69 2.82
N TRP A 195 -7.53 13.41 2.45
CA TRP A 195 -7.26 12.30 3.35
C TRP A 195 -5.90 11.67 3.12
N ILE A 196 -5.49 11.55 1.86
CA ILE A 196 -4.25 10.86 1.49
C ILE A 196 -3.43 11.79 0.62
N THR A 197 -2.16 11.99 0.97
CA THR A 197 -1.21 12.69 0.12
C THR A 197 0.05 11.87 -0.01
N ILE A 198 0.40 11.53 -1.25
CA ILE A 198 1.59 10.79 -1.64
C ILE A 198 2.68 11.80 -1.98
N TYR A 199 3.87 11.53 -1.49
CA TYR A 199 5.10 12.22 -1.84
C TYR A 199 6.01 11.20 -2.48
N ALA A 200 6.30 11.33 -3.77
CA ALA A 200 7.14 10.37 -4.48
C ALA A 200 8.10 11.04 -5.48
N HIS A 201 9.28 10.43 -5.64
CA HIS A 201 10.23 10.68 -6.74
C HIS A 201 10.97 9.39 -7.07
N GLY A 202 11.97 9.45 -7.97
CA GLY A 202 12.67 8.27 -8.47
C GLY A 202 13.36 7.38 -7.43
N GLU A 203 13.61 7.87 -6.19
CA GLU A 203 14.38 7.14 -5.18
C GLU A 203 13.58 6.83 -3.91
N HIS A 204 12.51 7.57 -3.61
CA HIS A 204 11.75 7.38 -2.39
C HIS A 204 10.26 7.71 -2.60
N ALA A 205 9.43 7.05 -1.80
CA ALA A 205 8.01 7.37 -1.70
C ALA A 205 7.53 7.21 -0.24
N TYR A 206 6.67 8.13 0.19
CA TYR A 206 5.94 8.03 1.45
C TYR A 206 4.57 8.68 1.28
N MET A 207 3.68 8.52 2.26
CA MET A 207 2.38 9.20 2.24
C MET A 207 1.97 9.71 3.61
N TYR A 208 1.09 10.69 3.60
CA TYR A 208 0.25 11.02 4.75
C TYR A 208 -1.12 10.40 4.56
N VAL A 209 -1.65 9.76 5.60
CA VAL A 209 -3.00 9.18 5.64
C VAL A 209 -3.69 9.72 6.88
N ALA A 210 -4.76 10.50 6.69
CA ALA A 210 -5.44 11.22 7.78
C ALA A 210 -4.44 11.98 8.67
N GLY A 211 -3.51 12.73 8.05
CA GLY A 211 -2.51 13.52 8.78
C GLY A 211 -1.36 12.75 9.45
N LEU A 212 -1.33 11.42 9.38
CA LEU A 212 -0.25 10.60 9.94
C LEU A 212 0.71 10.14 8.83
N ARG A 213 2.03 10.24 9.06
CA ARG A 213 3.04 9.85 8.07
C ARG A 213 3.24 8.34 8.06
N PHE A 214 3.12 7.72 6.88
CA PHE A 214 3.52 6.36 6.58
C PHE A 214 4.80 6.36 5.73
N ASP A 215 5.94 6.08 6.36
CA ASP A 215 7.27 6.16 5.73
C ASP A 215 8.21 5.11 6.35
N THR A 216 8.91 4.35 5.50
CA THR A 216 9.88 3.33 5.92
C THR A 216 11.07 3.91 6.70
N SER A 217 11.35 5.22 6.56
CA SER A 217 12.37 5.90 7.36
C SER A 217 12.11 5.84 8.88
N GLY A 218 10.86 5.63 9.28
CA GLY A 218 10.46 5.51 10.69
C GLY A 218 10.89 4.23 11.38
N LEU A 219 11.17 3.17 10.61
CA LEU A 219 11.54 1.87 11.16
C LEU A 219 12.80 1.95 12.02
N ARG A 220 13.79 2.75 11.60
CA ARG A 220 15.04 2.93 12.35
C ARG A 220 14.89 3.83 13.58
N GLN A 221 13.81 4.61 13.66
CA GLN A 221 13.59 5.61 14.71
C GLN A 221 12.65 5.08 15.80
N THR A 222 11.58 4.40 15.40
CA THR A 222 10.47 3.99 16.27
C THR A 222 10.08 2.53 16.12
N GLY A 223 10.66 1.81 15.16
CA GLY A 223 10.24 0.45 14.82
C GLY A 223 8.93 0.38 14.03
N SER A 224 8.33 1.52 13.67
CA SER A 224 7.11 1.58 12.86
C SER A 224 7.26 2.50 11.64
N ARG A 225 6.54 2.17 10.56
CA ARG A 225 6.33 3.06 9.41
C ARG A 225 5.46 4.27 9.77
N TRP A 226 4.60 4.16 10.79
CA TRP A 226 3.69 5.23 11.22
C TRP A 226 4.38 6.23 12.15
N GLN A 227 4.25 7.52 11.84
CA GLN A 227 4.97 8.59 12.53
C GLN A 227 4.13 9.86 12.60
N THR A 228 4.21 10.55 13.75
CA THR A 228 3.64 11.89 13.94
C THR A 228 4.59 13.00 13.49
N ALA A 229 5.91 12.73 13.50
CA ALA A 229 6.91 13.70 13.10
C ALA A 229 6.74 14.10 11.62
N PRO A 230 6.70 15.41 11.30
CA PRO A 230 6.54 15.85 9.93
C PRO A 230 7.79 15.52 9.09
N ARG A 231 7.61 15.48 7.75
CA ARG A 231 8.70 15.42 6.78
C ARG A 231 8.57 16.59 5.81
N SER A 232 9.71 17.14 5.39
CA SER A 232 9.71 18.02 4.22
C SER A 232 9.32 17.24 2.97
N GLY A 233 8.39 17.78 2.18
CA GLY A 233 8.04 17.28 0.85
C GLY A 233 8.88 17.90 -0.28
N ALA A 234 9.89 18.71 0.04
CA ALA A 234 10.76 19.33 -0.98
C ALA A 234 11.44 18.25 -1.84
N GLY A 235 11.38 18.41 -3.16
CA GLY A 235 11.93 17.45 -4.13
C GLY A 235 11.02 16.26 -4.44
N PHE A 236 9.87 16.13 -3.78
CA PHE A 236 8.88 15.11 -4.09
C PHE A 236 7.79 15.66 -5.03
N THR A 237 7.35 14.82 -5.95
CA THR A 237 6.08 15.07 -6.65
C THR A 237 4.95 14.72 -5.69
N VAL A 238 3.99 15.64 -5.56
CA VAL A 238 2.84 15.48 -4.67
C VAL A 238 1.64 14.98 -5.47
N ARG A 239 1.06 13.86 -5.03
CA ARG A 239 -0.08 13.19 -5.66
C ARG A 239 -1.11 12.76 -4.63
N HIS A 240 -2.31 12.41 -5.06
CA HIS A 240 -3.30 11.74 -4.22
C HIS A 240 -4.20 10.80 -5.01
N PRO A 241 -4.81 9.78 -4.38
CA PRO A 241 -5.86 8.99 -5.00
C PRO A 241 -7.05 9.89 -5.38
N PRO A 242 -7.62 9.76 -6.59
CA PRO A 242 -8.74 10.57 -7.02
C PRO A 242 -9.92 10.52 -6.03
N GLY A 243 -10.45 11.69 -5.67
CA GLY A 243 -11.56 11.83 -4.72
C GLY A 243 -11.19 11.74 -3.23
N LEU A 244 -9.92 11.51 -2.89
CA LEU A 244 -9.44 11.43 -1.50
C LEU A 244 -8.65 12.65 -1.05
#